data_AF-X1EZD8-F1
#
_entry.id   AF-X1EZD8-F1
#
_cell.length_a   1.000
_cell.length_b   1.000
_cell.length_c   1.000
_cell.angle_alpha   90.00
_cell.angle_beta   90.00
_cell.angle_gamma   90.00
#
_symmetry.space_group_name_H-M   'P 1'
#
loop_
_entity.id
_entity.type
_entity.pdbx_description
1 polymer ?
#
loop_
_entity_poly.entity_id
_entity_poly.type
_entity_poly.pdbx_seq_one_letter_code
_entity_poly.pdbx_strand_id
1 'polypeptide(L)' 'PGEKVAQSYTGKEPAALRSIHNEYDPYRQVQSKIGDLEVIGHDVDKIELIIMGGTFLSTDIRYQE' A
#
# COMPACT_ATOMS: atom_id res chain seq x y z
N PRO A 1 5.00 14.19 -15.09
CA PRO A 1 3.55 14.38 -14.83
C PRO A 1 2.75 13.23 -15.46
N GLY A 2 2.37 12.20 -14.69
CA GLY A 2 1.64 11.06 -15.30
C GLY A 2 1.38 9.82 -14.44
N GLU A 3 2.09 9.60 -13.34
CA GLU A 3 1.79 8.47 -12.45
C GLU A 3 0.88 8.93 -11.31
N LYS A 4 -0.17 8.14 -11.00
CA LYS A 4 -1.22 8.41 -10.00
C LYS A 4 -0.70 8.35 -8.56
N VAL A 5 0.37 9.06 -8.23
CA VAL A 5 0.85 9.10 -6.85
C VAL A 5 -0.10 9.93 -5.98
N ALA A 6 -0.33 9.49 -4.74
CA ALA A 6 -1.06 10.30 -3.76
C ALA A 6 -0.40 11.68 -3.61
N GLN A 7 -1.21 12.74 -3.50
CA GLN A 7 -0.79 14.15 -3.64
C GLN A 7 0.37 14.59 -2.72
N SER A 8 0.61 13.87 -1.62
CA SER A 8 1.64 14.17 -0.63
C SER A 8 2.96 13.42 -0.84
N TYR A 9 3.05 12.52 -1.82
CA TYR A 9 4.20 11.63 -2.02
C TYR A 9 4.96 11.97 -3.30
N THR A 10 6.29 11.81 -3.28
CA THR A 10 7.15 12.11 -4.44
C THR A 10 7.07 11.05 -5.54
N GLY A 11 6.43 9.91 -5.26
CA GLY A 11 6.38 8.75 -6.16
C GLY A 11 7.64 7.89 -6.12
N LYS A 12 8.62 8.26 -5.29
CA LYS A 12 9.88 7.53 -5.10
C LYS A 12 9.90 6.73 -3.81
N GLU A 13 8.93 6.91 -2.91
CA GLU A 13 8.85 6.09 -1.71
C GLU A 13 8.58 4.62 -2.07
N PRO A 14 9.20 3.66 -1.37
CA PRO A 14 8.97 2.23 -1.58
C PRO A 14 7.48 1.84 -1.47
N ALA A 15 6.74 2.54 -0.62
CA ALA A 15 5.29 2.40 -0.48
C ALA A 15 4.54 2.82 -1.76
N ALA A 16 4.84 4.01 -2.29
CA ALA A 16 4.21 4.54 -3.48
C ALA A 16 4.50 3.68 -4.72
N LEU A 17 5.75 3.24 -4.87
CA LEU A 17 6.15 2.33 -5.94
C LEU A 17 5.41 0.98 -5.84
N ARG A 18 5.28 0.43 -4.62
CA ARG A 18 4.52 -0.82 -4.41
C ARG A 18 3.05 -0.65 -4.80
N SER A 19 2.43 0.49 -4.49
CA SER A 19 1.06 0.78 -4.89
C SER A 19 0.91 0.85 -6.41
N ILE A 20 1.85 1.48 -7.11
CA ILE A 20 1.87 1.53 -8.58
C ILE A 20 2.02 0.12 -9.17
N HIS A 21 2.96 -0.67 -8.67
CA HIS A 21 3.21 -2.04 -9.14
C HIS A 21 2.04 -3.01 -8.89
N ASN A 22 1.23 -2.75 -7.87
CA ASN A 22 0.07 -3.57 -7.53
C ASN A 22 -1.26 -2.91 -7.98
N GLU A 23 -1.21 -1.90 -8.85
CA GLU A 23 -2.40 -1.23 -9.41
C GLU A 23 -3.36 -0.67 -8.34
N TYR A 24 -2.84 -0.30 -7.16
CA TYR A 24 -3.61 0.14 -6.00
C TYR A 24 -4.59 -0.91 -5.44
N ASP A 25 -4.44 -2.19 -5.80
CA ASP A 25 -5.20 -3.29 -5.21
C ASP A 25 -4.74 -3.53 -3.76
N PRO A 26 -5.65 -3.46 -2.76
CA PRO A 26 -5.26 -3.55 -1.36
C PRO A 26 -4.75 -4.95 -0.98
N TYR A 27 -5.37 -6.01 -1.52
CA TYR A 27 -5.00 -7.40 -1.21
C TYR A 27 -3.61 -7.73 -1.76
N ARG A 28 -3.35 -7.38 -3.03
CA ARG A 28 -2.07 -7.64 -3.69
C ARG A 28 -0.93 -6.85 -3.05
N GLN A 29 -1.17 -5.60 -2.65
CA GLN A 29 -0.18 -4.79 -1.93
C GLN A 29 0.25 -5.42 -0.59
N VAL A 30 -0.72 -5.91 0.20
CA VAL A 30 -0.45 -6.55 1.49
C VAL A 30 0.25 -7.89 1.27
N GLN A 31 -0.27 -8.74 0.39
CA GLN A 31 0.31 -10.06 0.12
C GLN A 31 1.75 -9.97 -0.40
N SER A 32 2.02 -9.04 -1.33
CA SER A 32 3.38 -8.77 -1.83
C SER A 32 4.31 -8.33 -0.70
N LYS A 33 3.84 -7.47 0.23
CA LYS A 33 4.68 -7.01 1.34
C LYS A 33 4.97 -8.11 2.36
N ILE A 34 4.00 -8.98 2.65
CA ILE A 34 4.21 -10.12 3.54
C ILE A 34 5.25 -11.07 2.93
N GLY A 35 5.10 -11.43 1.65
CA GLY A 35 6.07 -12.27 0.94
C GLY A 35 7.48 -11.67 0.92
N ASP A 36 7.59 -10.35 0.68
CA ASP A 36 8.89 -9.66 0.76
C ASP A 36 9.53 -9.81 2.15
N LEU A 37 8.74 -9.71 3.23
CA LEU A 37 9.20 -9.85 4.62
C LEU A 37 9.62 -11.30 4.95
N GLU A 38 8.86 -12.28 4.48
CA GLU A 38 9.18 -13.70 4.67
C GLU A 38 10.49 -14.08 3.96
N VAL A 39 10.70 -13.58 2.73
CA VAL A 39 11.92 -13.84 1.95
C VAL A 39 13.17 -13.28 2.63
N ILE A 40 13.08 -12.13 3.30
CA ILE A 40 14.19 -11.57 4.08
C ILE A 40 14.33 -12.20 5.48
N GLY A 41 13.52 -13.22 5.80
CA GLY A 41 13.61 -14.01 7.02
C GLY A 41 12.92 -13.42 8.25
N HIS A 42 12.00 -12.46 8.06
CA HIS A 42 11.16 -11.97 9.15
C HIS A 42 9.98 -12.90 9.38
N ASP A 43 9.74 -13.26 10.64
CA ASP A 43 8.50 -13.91 11.07
C ASP A 43 7.39 -12.85 11.07
N VAL A 44 6.26 -13.15 10.40
CA VAL A 44 5.17 -12.20 10.17
C VAL A 44 3.94 -12.62 10.98
N ASP A 45 4.15 -12.84 12.28
CA ASP A 45 3.14 -13.28 13.23
C ASP A 45 2.19 -12.14 13.65
N LYS A 46 2.66 -10.90 13.64
CA LYS A 46 1.88 -9.69 13.98
C LYS A 46 2.18 -8.56 13.02
N ILE A 47 1.13 -7.92 12.51
CA ILE A 47 1.23 -6.86 11.51
C ILE A 47 0.50 -5.61 11.99
N GLU A 48 1.13 -4.45 11.83
CA GLU A 48 0.48 -3.15 11.88
C GLU A 48 0.11 -2.72 10.45
N LEU A 49 -1.18 -2.59 10.16
CA LEU A 49 -1.66 -2.12 8.86
C LEU A 49 -1.78 -0.60 8.87
N ILE A 50 -0.98 0.06 8.03
CA ILE A 50 -1.00 1.51 7.87
C ILE A 50 -1.59 1.86 6.50
N ILE A 51 -2.77 2.47 6.49
CA ILE A 51 -3.40 2.99 5.27
C ILE A 51 -2.80 4.37 4.97
N MET A 52 -1.96 4.44 3.94
CA MET A 52 -1.30 5.67 3.53
C MET A 52 -2.17 6.48 2.55
N GLY A 53 -2.14 7.80 2.72
CA GLY A 53 -2.93 8.76 1.95
C GLY A 53 -3.40 9.91 2.85
N GLY A 54 -4.47 10.58 2.45
CA GLY A 54 -5.12 11.62 3.27
C GLY A 54 -6.64 11.69 3.12
N THR A 55 -7.21 10.89 2.22
CA THR A 55 -8.61 10.99 1.79
C THR A 55 -9.37 9.68 1.92
N PHE A 56 -8.80 8.66 2.57
CA PHE A 56 -9.44 7.34 2.71
C PHE A 56 -10.81 7.45 3.37
N LEU A 57 -10.92 8.20 4.48
CA LEU A 57 -12.19 8.42 5.19
C LEU A 57 -13.24 9.21 4.38
N SER A 58 -12.83 9.87 3.27
CA SER A 58 -13.74 10.57 2.36
C SER A 58 -14.15 9.74 1.13
N THR A 59 -13.70 8.49 1.02
CA THR A 59 -14.12 7.57 -0.04
C THR A 59 -15.46 6.90 0.30
N ASP A 60 -16.11 6.27 -0.68
CA ASP A 60 -17.38 5.55 -0.48
C ASP A 60 -17.24 4.50 0.62
N ILE A 61 -18.26 4.35 1.48
CA ILE A 61 -18.25 3.41 2.60
C ILE A 61 -17.98 1.97 2.12
N ARG A 62 -18.48 1.61 0.92
CA ARG A 62 -18.26 0.28 0.32
C ARG A 62 -16.82 0.01 -0.09
N TYR A 63 -16.01 1.06 -0.23
CA TYR A 63 -14.58 0.95 -0.49
C TYR A 63 -13.76 0.91 0.81
N GLN A 64 -14.37 1.33 1.93
CA GLN A 64 -13.76 1.26 3.25
C GLN A 64 -14.02 -0.08 3.95
N GLU A 65 -15.14 -0.75 3.63
CA GLU A 65 -15.51 -2.11 4.09
C GLU A 65 -14.86 -3.22 3.25
#